data_AF-A0A939XBK2-F1
#
_entry.id   AF-A0A939XBK2-F1
#
_cell.length_a   1.000
_cell.length_b   1.000
_cell.length_c   1.000
_cell.angle_alpha   90.00
_cell.angle_beta   90.00
_cell.angle_gamma   90.00
#
_symmetry.space_group_name_H-M   'P 1'
#
loop_
_entity.id
_entity.type
_entity.pdbx_description
1 polymer ?
#
loop_
_entity_poly.entity_id
_entity_poly.type
_entity_poly.pdbx_seq_one_letter_code
_entity_poly.pdbx_strand_id
1 'polypeptide(L)'
;MKEIENKSNNCENYSGRVLSGTPIERLSLCEVFVFGSNPDGHHRGGAARTAMENFGAQWGNGAGPQGQCYAIPTTFRRVEEIKPYADEFVEYVKSHPMKRFLITRLGCGVAGFSDKQVAPLFDGLYNVKNAVFSWDWWWVLEEMHYGEKRVSPDGPEAVDEQMLLELSQKYRYEIGAGLHNSVPRITIRYTEEDGKFRYTGLMNSFFFHSPYEFYVFSKEEKWKERHEGHILLDEFHDQCFNQGYVRRVHFAGVCTPFKDERGDCIYTGDIVKANFHGSEYILPVAAFPGRYVLMLDNHCIPMSECSNFIRLGTVFFKLDKEQDWQQPLVNGRCMSFYQSVYGTVGCPPSSTLEEELTKAQLTPSFYTKDWNYLVLKELGIEYNWRH
;
A
#
# COMPACT_ATOMS: atom_id res chain seq x y z
N MET A 1 -4.13 22.21 25.11
CA MET A 1 -2.90 21.87 24.38
C MET A 1 -2.57 20.38 24.48
N LYS A 2 -2.43 19.78 25.67
CA LYS A 2 -2.21 18.31 25.81
C LYS A 2 -3.31 17.41 25.22
N GLU A 3 -4.59 17.83 25.23
CA GLU A 3 -5.69 17.08 24.57
C GLU A 3 -5.70 17.18 23.03
N ILE A 4 -5.09 18.23 22.46
CA ILE A 4 -5.04 18.43 21.01
C ILE A 4 -3.86 17.65 20.42
N GLU A 5 -2.71 17.63 21.11
CA GLU A 5 -1.54 16.80 20.74
C GLU A 5 -1.82 15.29 20.87
N ASN A 6 -2.65 14.86 21.83
CA ASN A 6 -3.08 13.46 21.92
C ASN A 6 -4.09 13.07 20.82
N LYS A 7 -4.85 14.02 20.26
CA LYS A 7 -5.73 13.76 19.11
C LYS A 7 -4.93 13.61 17.81
N SER A 8 -3.92 14.45 17.58
CA SER A 8 -3.09 14.39 16.37
C SER A 8 -2.27 13.10 16.24
N ASN A 9 -1.69 12.62 17.34
CA ASN A 9 -0.91 11.36 17.34
C ASN A 9 -1.79 10.10 17.21
N ASN A 10 -3.07 10.16 17.59
CA ASN A 10 -4.02 9.06 17.40
C ASN A 10 -4.64 9.03 15.99
N CYS A 11 -4.75 10.17 15.29
CA CYS A 11 -5.30 10.22 13.93
C CYS A 11 -4.52 9.36 12.91
N GLU A 12 -3.20 9.17 13.09
CA GLU A 12 -2.40 8.32 12.21
C GLU A 12 -2.76 6.84 12.32
N ASN A 13 -3.13 6.36 13.53
CA ASN A 13 -3.52 4.97 13.77
C ASN A 13 -4.92 4.63 13.23
N TYR A 14 -5.78 5.63 13.05
CA TYR A 14 -7.14 5.50 12.51
C TYR A 14 -7.28 6.09 11.10
N SER A 15 -6.15 6.33 10.42
CA SER A 15 -6.18 6.96 9.11
C SER A 15 -7.03 6.13 8.14
N GLY A 16 -7.83 6.84 7.33
CA GLY A 16 -8.79 6.23 6.43
C GLY A 16 -10.08 5.70 7.08
N ARG A 17 -10.22 5.64 8.41
CA ARG A 17 -11.45 5.24 9.13
C ARG A 17 -12.23 6.37 9.78
N VAL A 18 -11.58 7.52 9.98
CA VAL A 18 -12.17 8.66 10.65
C VAL A 18 -12.05 9.91 9.78
N LEU A 19 -13.09 10.72 9.77
CA LEU A 19 -13.10 12.01 9.09
C LEU A 19 -12.12 12.98 9.76
N SER A 20 -11.44 13.80 8.96
CA SER A 20 -10.43 14.79 9.39
C SER A 20 -10.98 15.92 10.25
N GLY A 21 -12.30 15.98 10.48
CA GLY A 21 -12.98 17.06 11.22
C GLY A 21 -13.11 18.36 10.43
N THR A 22 -12.53 18.46 9.24
CA THR A 22 -12.72 19.57 8.30
C THR A 22 -14.00 19.37 7.49
N PRO A 23 -14.66 20.46 7.03
CA PRO A 23 -15.76 20.35 6.09
C PRO A 23 -15.37 19.55 4.85
N ILE A 24 -16.27 18.69 4.38
CA ILE A 24 -16.08 17.93 3.15
C ILE A 24 -16.48 18.87 2.00
N GLU A 25 -15.49 19.34 1.24
CA GLU A 25 -15.70 20.29 0.14
C GLU A 25 -15.85 19.57 -1.23
N ARG A 26 -15.26 18.39 -1.35
CA ARG A 26 -15.29 17.54 -2.54
C ARG A 26 -15.29 16.08 -2.16
N LEU A 27 -15.81 15.24 -3.04
CA LEU A 27 -15.78 13.79 -2.92
C LEU A 27 -14.91 13.21 -4.04
N SER A 28 -14.18 12.15 -3.76
CA SER A 28 -13.61 11.28 -4.79
C SER A 28 -14.71 10.46 -5.50
N LEU A 29 -14.43 9.82 -6.64
CA LEU A 29 -15.43 9.08 -7.44
C LEU A 29 -16.11 7.94 -6.66
N CYS A 30 -15.39 7.34 -5.72
CA CYS A 30 -15.91 6.26 -4.89
C CYS A 30 -16.47 6.73 -3.54
N GLU A 31 -16.32 8.00 -3.17
CA GLU A 31 -16.86 8.51 -1.91
C GLU A 31 -18.37 8.78 -1.98
N VAL A 32 -19.07 8.50 -0.89
CA VAL A 32 -20.50 8.75 -0.72
C VAL A 32 -20.70 9.57 0.54
N PHE A 33 -21.28 10.75 0.42
CA PHE A 33 -21.56 11.62 1.56
C PHE A 33 -22.84 11.18 2.28
N VAL A 34 -22.73 10.77 3.54
CA VAL A 34 -23.86 10.24 4.32
C VAL A 34 -24.32 11.28 5.33
N PHE A 35 -25.59 11.66 5.23
CA PHE A 35 -26.13 12.80 5.99
C PHE A 35 -27.51 12.52 6.57
N GLY A 36 -27.81 13.25 7.65
CA GLY A 36 -29.15 13.26 8.25
C GLY A 36 -30.11 14.14 7.46
N SER A 37 -31.22 13.58 7.02
CA SER A 37 -32.31 14.28 6.36
C SER A 37 -33.55 14.36 7.26
N ASN A 38 -34.50 15.22 6.90
CA ASN A 38 -35.89 15.03 7.32
C ASN A 38 -36.61 14.04 6.37
N PRO A 39 -37.70 13.38 6.83
CA PRO A 39 -38.45 12.42 6.03
C PRO A 39 -38.96 12.96 4.68
N ASP A 40 -39.34 14.24 4.64
CA ASP A 40 -39.86 14.90 3.44
C ASP A 40 -38.76 15.36 2.45
N GLY A 41 -37.48 15.18 2.77
CA GLY A 41 -36.37 15.58 1.90
C GLY A 41 -36.16 17.10 1.74
N HIS A 42 -36.60 17.91 2.71
CA HIS A 42 -36.39 19.36 2.73
C HIS A 42 -35.00 19.73 3.27
N HIS A 43 -33.97 19.73 2.41
CA HIS A 43 -32.56 19.89 2.78
C HIS A 43 -32.14 21.36 3.03
N ARG A 44 -32.72 22.01 4.05
CA ARG A 44 -32.63 23.47 4.27
C ARG A 44 -31.38 23.97 5.01
N GLY A 45 -30.60 23.08 5.65
CA GLY A 45 -29.45 23.50 6.44
C GLY A 45 -28.46 22.38 6.76
N GLY A 46 -27.30 22.77 7.30
CA GLY A 46 -26.24 21.86 7.74
C GLY A 46 -25.76 20.91 6.63
N ALA A 47 -25.42 19.68 7.01
CA ALA A 47 -24.95 18.64 6.10
C ALA A 47 -25.93 18.33 4.96
N ALA A 48 -27.25 18.41 5.21
CA ALA A 48 -28.26 18.18 4.16
C ALA A 48 -28.19 19.24 3.05
N ARG A 49 -28.01 20.51 3.43
CA ARG A 49 -27.85 21.60 2.46
C ARG A 49 -26.57 21.41 1.64
N THR A 50 -25.45 21.09 2.30
CA THR A 50 -24.18 20.79 1.60
C THR A 50 -24.34 19.61 0.64
N ALA A 51 -25.03 18.55 1.04
CA ALA A 51 -25.29 17.39 0.19
C ALA A 51 -26.07 17.78 -1.09
N MET A 52 -27.07 18.66 -0.96
CA MET A 52 -27.86 19.14 -2.09
C MET A 52 -27.08 20.08 -3.00
N GLU A 53 -26.38 21.06 -2.42
CA GLU A 53 -25.65 22.09 -3.18
C GLU A 53 -24.43 21.52 -3.92
N ASN A 54 -23.72 20.56 -3.31
CA ASN A 54 -22.41 20.12 -3.80
C ASN A 54 -22.35 18.69 -4.31
N PHE A 55 -23.21 17.79 -3.80
CA PHE A 55 -23.06 16.34 -4.00
C PHE A 55 -24.30 15.66 -4.61
N GLY A 56 -25.26 16.47 -5.10
CA GLY A 56 -26.39 16.00 -5.89
C GLY A 56 -27.52 15.33 -5.11
N ALA A 57 -27.63 15.58 -3.80
CA ALA A 57 -28.84 15.19 -3.07
C ALA A 57 -30.08 15.93 -3.63
N GLN A 58 -31.21 15.24 -3.71
CA GLN A 58 -32.42 15.70 -4.38
C GLN A 58 -33.43 16.26 -3.38
N TRP A 59 -33.96 17.44 -3.68
CA TRP A 59 -35.06 18.00 -2.91
C TRP A 59 -36.29 17.09 -2.96
N GLY A 60 -36.93 16.86 -1.81
CA GLY A 60 -38.10 15.98 -1.72
C GLY A 60 -37.75 14.50 -1.53
N ASN A 61 -36.46 14.12 -1.54
CA ASN A 61 -36.03 12.76 -1.26
C ASN A 61 -35.31 12.66 0.10
N GLY A 62 -36.01 12.13 1.09
CA GLY A 62 -35.53 12.07 2.48
C GLY A 62 -34.69 10.85 2.84
N ALA A 63 -34.65 9.81 2.01
CA ALA A 63 -34.06 8.51 2.38
C ALA A 63 -33.36 7.82 1.20
N GLY A 64 -32.32 7.05 1.52
CA GLY A 64 -31.65 6.17 0.56
C GLY A 64 -30.60 6.86 -0.31
N PRO A 65 -30.07 6.13 -1.32
CA PRO A 65 -29.02 6.64 -2.20
C PRO A 65 -29.56 7.69 -3.17
N GLN A 66 -28.83 8.81 -3.33
CA GLN A 66 -29.17 9.88 -4.26
C GLN A 66 -27.97 10.74 -4.62
N GLY A 67 -27.81 11.06 -5.91
CA GLY A 67 -26.60 11.73 -6.39
C GLY A 67 -25.36 10.95 -5.95
N GLN A 68 -24.40 11.64 -5.31
CA GLN A 68 -23.25 11.03 -4.67
C GLN A 68 -23.38 10.98 -3.13
N CYS A 69 -24.61 10.84 -2.65
CA CYS A 69 -24.97 10.87 -1.24
C CYS A 69 -25.83 9.66 -0.83
N TYR A 70 -25.95 9.49 0.48
CA TYR A 70 -26.97 8.63 1.08
C TYR A 70 -27.67 9.40 2.20
N ALA A 71 -29.00 9.51 2.12
CA ALA A 71 -29.81 10.20 3.11
C ALA A 71 -30.40 9.24 4.14
N ILE A 72 -30.30 9.61 5.42
CA ILE A 72 -30.92 8.88 6.52
C ILE A 72 -31.91 9.82 7.21
N PRO A 73 -33.22 9.51 7.23
CA PRO A 73 -34.19 10.27 8.01
C PRO A 73 -33.83 10.30 9.50
N THR A 74 -33.73 11.50 10.08
CA THR A 74 -33.28 11.69 11.47
C THR A 74 -34.12 12.67 12.27
N THR A 75 -35.03 13.44 11.67
CA THR A 75 -35.87 14.41 12.38
C THR A 75 -37.12 13.76 12.97
N PHE A 76 -36.92 12.79 13.86
CA PHE A 76 -37.98 12.11 14.60
C PHE A 76 -38.02 12.55 16.07
N ARG A 77 -39.06 12.14 16.80
CA ARG A 77 -39.15 12.41 18.24
C ARG A 77 -38.31 11.43 19.06
N ARG A 78 -38.18 10.19 18.59
CA ARG A 78 -37.45 9.14 19.29
C ARG A 78 -36.39 8.52 18.39
N VAL A 79 -35.28 8.11 18.98
CA VAL A 79 -34.13 7.57 18.24
C VAL A 79 -34.46 6.22 17.58
N GLU A 80 -35.38 5.45 18.15
CA GLU A 80 -35.82 4.15 17.63
C GLU A 80 -36.47 4.27 16.25
N GLU A 81 -37.01 5.44 15.91
CA GLU A 81 -37.60 5.72 14.60
C GLU A 81 -36.53 5.83 13.49
N ILE A 82 -35.26 6.07 13.85
CA ILE A 82 -34.11 6.09 12.92
C ILE A 82 -33.66 4.66 12.57
N LYS A 83 -33.85 3.71 13.50
CA LYS A 83 -33.27 2.36 13.42
C LYS A 83 -33.55 1.63 12.09
N PRO A 84 -34.78 1.61 11.54
CA PRO A 84 -35.03 0.90 10.28
C PRO A 84 -34.18 1.43 9.11
N TYR A 85 -33.97 2.75 9.05
CA TYR A 85 -33.13 3.38 8.03
C TYR A 85 -31.64 3.15 8.27
N ALA A 86 -31.22 3.12 9.54
CA ALA A 86 -29.85 2.75 9.89
C ALA A 86 -29.54 1.29 9.51
N ASP A 87 -30.46 0.36 9.79
CA ASP A 87 -30.34 -1.06 9.42
C ASP A 87 -30.25 -1.22 7.89
N GLU A 88 -31.11 -0.53 7.13
CA GLU A 88 -31.05 -0.53 5.66
C GLU A 88 -29.72 0.03 5.15
N PHE A 89 -29.24 1.14 5.72
CA PHE A 89 -27.96 1.71 5.37
C PHE A 89 -26.78 0.77 5.69
N VAL A 90 -26.80 0.08 6.83
CA VAL A 90 -25.77 -0.89 7.20
C VAL A 90 -25.65 -1.99 6.14
N GLU A 91 -26.78 -2.53 5.67
CA GLU A 91 -26.78 -3.53 4.60
C GLU A 91 -26.37 -2.94 3.24
N TYR A 92 -26.73 -1.69 2.98
CA TYR A 92 -26.28 -0.97 1.78
C TYR A 92 -24.75 -0.82 1.77
N VAL A 93 -24.13 -0.40 2.88
CA VAL A 93 -22.67 -0.24 2.96
C VAL A 93 -21.94 -1.57 2.73
N LYS A 94 -22.42 -2.65 3.35
CA LYS A 94 -21.83 -3.99 3.21
C LYS A 94 -21.93 -4.53 1.78
N SER A 95 -23.00 -4.21 1.06
CA SER A 95 -23.20 -4.63 -0.34
C SER A 95 -22.42 -3.79 -1.36
N HIS A 96 -21.79 -2.69 -0.94
CA HIS A 96 -21.02 -1.79 -1.82
C HIS A 96 -19.56 -1.63 -1.35
N PRO A 97 -18.75 -2.70 -1.28
CA PRO A 97 -17.40 -2.68 -0.68
C PRO A 97 -16.40 -1.75 -1.38
N MET A 98 -16.64 -1.39 -2.64
CA MET A 98 -15.78 -0.49 -3.42
C MET A 98 -16.13 1.01 -3.24
N LYS A 99 -17.23 1.34 -2.54
CA LYS A 99 -17.63 2.72 -2.23
C LYS A 99 -17.20 3.09 -0.81
N ARG A 100 -16.75 4.32 -0.59
CA ARG A 100 -16.30 4.84 0.71
C ARG A 100 -17.37 5.77 1.32
N PHE A 101 -17.99 5.35 2.41
CA PHE A 101 -19.10 6.07 3.03
C PHE A 101 -18.60 7.02 4.11
N LEU A 102 -18.75 8.33 3.88
CA LEU A 102 -18.36 9.40 4.79
C LEU A 102 -19.53 9.72 5.71
N ILE A 103 -19.56 9.09 6.88
CA ILE A 103 -20.66 9.14 7.85
C ILE A 103 -20.50 10.36 8.77
N THR A 104 -21.33 11.37 8.52
CA THR A 104 -21.41 12.57 9.36
C THR A 104 -22.17 12.30 10.67
N ARG A 105 -22.15 13.25 11.61
CA ARG A 105 -22.93 13.21 12.86
C ARG A 105 -24.42 13.45 12.62
N LEU A 106 -25.04 12.57 11.84
CA LEU A 106 -26.46 12.65 11.48
C LEU A 106 -27.35 12.58 12.74
N GLY A 107 -28.43 13.37 12.74
CA GLY A 107 -29.33 13.48 13.90
C GLY A 107 -28.80 14.28 15.10
N CYS A 108 -27.51 14.64 15.16
CA CYS A 108 -26.92 15.30 16.32
C CYS A 108 -26.94 16.84 16.26
N GLY A 109 -27.31 17.41 15.10
CA GLY A 109 -27.48 18.84 14.91
C GLY A 109 -28.92 19.28 15.19
N VAL A 110 -29.69 19.49 14.12
CA VAL A 110 -31.06 20.03 14.17
C VAL A 110 -32.04 19.12 14.93
N ALA A 111 -31.90 17.79 14.81
CA ALA A 111 -32.77 16.85 15.50
C ALA A 111 -32.45 16.71 17.00
N GLY A 112 -31.28 17.16 17.46
CA GLY A 112 -30.95 17.27 18.88
C GLY A 112 -30.63 15.98 19.62
N PHE A 113 -30.42 14.85 18.93
CA PHE A 113 -29.95 13.63 19.58
C PHE A 113 -28.48 13.73 19.97
N SER A 114 -28.06 12.97 20.98
CA SER A 114 -26.64 12.84 21.34
C SER A 114 -25.95 11.75 20.53
N ASP A 115 -24.61 11.81 20.41
CA ASP A 115 -23.82 10.78 19.71
C ASP A 115 -24.04 9.39 20.32
N LYS A 116 -24.17 9.32 21.65
CA LYS A 116 -24.44 8.07 22.40
C LYS A 116 -25.81 7.47 22.11
N GLN A 117 -26.75 8.25 21.57
CA GLN A 117 -28.05 7.73 21.15
C GLN A 117 -28.00 7.20 19.72
N VAL A 118 -27.33 7.92 18.80
CA VAL A 118 -27.39 7.61 17.36
C VAL A 118 -26.28 6.70 16.89
N ALA A 119 -25.02 6.92 17.31
CA ALA A 119 -23.88 6.14 16.84
C ALA A 119 -24.04 4.61 17.04
N PRO A 120 -24.61 4.10 18.17
CA PRO A 120 -24.84 2.67 18.35
C PRO A 120 -25.77 2.02 17.31
N LEU A 121 -26.60 2.80 16.59
CA LEU A 121 -27.41 2.26 15.50
C LEU A 121 -26.56 1.79 14.31
N PHE A 122 -25.31 2.22 14.22
CA PHE A 122 -24.36 1.90 13.15
C PHE A 122 -23.25 0.93 13.59
N ASP A 123 -23.41 0.29 14.75
CA ASP A 123 -22.47 -0.67 15.33
C ASP A 123 -22.07 -1.78 14.34
N GLY A 124 -23.02 -2.26 13.54
CA GLY A 124 -22.79 -3.27 12.50
C GLY A 124 -21.81 -2.86 11.40
N LEU A 125 -21.33 -1.61 11.38
CA LEU A 125 -20.32 -1.08 10.47
C LEU A 125 -18.95 -0.86 11.12
N TYR A 126 -18.79 -1.08 12.43
CA TYR A 126 -17.54 -0.83 13.16
C TYR A 126 -16.31 -1.49 12.51
N ASN A 127 -16.45 -2.75 12.09
CA ASN A 127 -15.38 -3.51 11.44
C ASN A 127 -15.41 -3.43 9.89
N VAL A 128 -16.40 -2.74 9.30
CA VAL A 128 -16.63 -2.71 7.85
C VAL A 128 -15.73 -1.67 7.18
N LYS A 129 -14.79 -2.12 6.33
CA LYS A 129 -13.63 -1.34 5.81
C LYS A 129 -13.96 -0.02 5.17
N ASN A 130 -15.11 0.05 4.52
CA ASN A 130 -15.51 1.16 3.71
C ASN A 130 -16.48 2.13 4.39
N ALA A 131 -16.70 1.97 5.70
CA ALA A 131 -17.35 2.96 6.55
C ALA A 131 -16.31 3.88 7.22
N VAL A 132 -16.52 5.19 7.09
CA VAL A 132 -15.66 6.24 7.66
C VAL A 132 -16.51 7.10 8.56
N PHE A 133 -16.22 7.12 9.85
CA PHE A 133 -17.05 7.83 10.83
C PHE A 133 -16.49 9.20 11.16
N SER A 134 -17.35 10.10 11.64
CA SER A 134 -16.88 11.27 12.38
C SER A 134 -16.06 10.86 13.61
N TRP A 135 -15.14 11.74 14.03
CA TRP A 135 -14.31 11.48 15.22
C TRP A 135 -15.15 11.19 16.46
N ASP A 136 -16.21 11.97 16.69
CA ASP A 136 -17.08 11.80 17.86
C ASP A 136 -17.78 10.44 17.88
N TRP A 137 -18.25 9.96 16.72
CA TRP A 137 -18.90 8.64 16.62
C TRP A 137 -17.91 7.49 16.73
N TRP A 138 -16.71 7.66 16.17
CA TRP A 138 -15.67 6.65 16.25
C TRP A 138 -15.35 6.29 17.71
N TRP A 139 -15.23 7.28 18.59
CA TRP A 139 -14.98 7.03 20.02
C TRP A 139 -16.12 6.28 20.71
N VAL A 140 -17.38 6.62 20.40
CA VAL A 140 -18.53 5.90 20.97
C VAL A 140 -18.49 4.43 20.56
N LEU A 141 -18.22 4.14 19.29
CA LEU A 141 -18.14 2.77 18.79
C LEU A 141 -16.91 2.03 19.35
N GLU A 142 -15.75 2.67 19.39
CA GLU A 142 -14.53 2.09 19.95
C GLU A 142 -14.70 1.74 21.44
N GLU A 143 -15.39 2.59 22.22
CA GLU A 143 -15.73 2.30 23.62
C GLU A 143 -16.62 1.05 23.77
N MET A 144 -17.54 0.82 22.83
CA MET A 144 -18.42 -0.36 22.83
C MET A 144 -17.65 -1.66 22.55
N HIS A 145 -16.53 -1.58 21.81
CA HIS A 145 -15.69 -2.71 21.43
C HIS A 145 -14.34 -2.76 22.18
N TYR A 146 -14.24 -2.05 23.32
CA TYR A 146 -12.99 -1.94 24.06
C TYR A 146 -12.41 -3.32 24.41
N GLY A 147 -11.22 -3.61 23.87
CA GLY A 147 -10.52 -4.90 24.05
C GLY A 147 -10.46 -5.78 22.79
N GLU A 148 -11.23 -5.49 21.75
CA GLU A 148 -11.08 -6.15 20.44
C GLU A 148 -9.78 -5.70 19.76
N LYS A 149 -8.82 -6.62 19.57
CA LYS A 149 -7.58 -6.31 18.82
C LYS A 149 -7.84 -6.42 17.33
N ARG A 150 -7.61 -5.33 16.60
CA ARG A 150 -7.49 -5.37 15.14
C ARG A 150 -6.12 -5.94 14.77
N VAL A 151 -6.12 -7.16 14.25
CA VAL A 151 -4.91 -7.83 13.79
C VAL A 151 -4.78 -7.57 12.30
N SER A 152 -3.65 -7.01 11.88
CA SER A 152 -3.32 -6.95 10.46
C SER A 152 -3.22 -8.37 9.91
N PRO A 153 -3.69 -8.62 8.68
CA PRO A 153 -3.59 -9.96 8.10
C PRO A 153 -2.11 -10.38 8.04
N ASP A 154 -1.86 -11.65 8.34
CA ASP A 154 -0.52 -12.23 8.20
C ASP A 154 -0.06 -12.11 6.74
N GLY A 155 1.22 -11.80 6.57
CA GLY A 155 1.86 -11.79 5.26
C GLY A 155 2.16 -13.21 4.78
N PRO A 156 2.31 -13.43 3.47
CA PRO A 156 2.82 -14.70 2.95
C PRO A 156 4.22 -15.01 3.49
N GLU A 157 4.57 -16.29 3.59
CA GLU A 157 5.88 -16.77 4.05
C GLU A 157 7.04 -16.27 3.17
N ALA A 158 6.80 -16.25 1.85
CA ALA A 158 7.68 -15.62 0.87
C ALA A 158 6.84 -14.91 -0.18
N VAL A 159 7.41 -13.84 -0.72
CA VAL A 159 6.72 -12.92 -1.61
C VAL A 159 7.60 -12.65 -2.83
N ASP A 160 7.09 -12.98 -4.01
CA ASP A 160 7.62 -12.60 -5.32
C ASP A 160 6.73 -11.53 -5.98
N GLU A 161 7.10 -11.04 -7.17
CA GLU A 161 6.34 -10.01 -7.88
C GLU A 161 4.92 -10.45 -8.26
N GLN A 162 4.73 -11.74 -8.57
CA GLN A 162 3.41 -12.27 -8.91
C GLN A 162 2.48 -12.23 -7.70
N MET A 163 2.98 -12.65 -6.53
CA MET A 163 2.26 -12.53 -5.27
C MET A 163 1.97 -11.07 -4.92
N LEU A 164 2.91 -10.14 -5.16
CA LEU A 164 2.66 -8.71 -4.92
C LEU A 164 1.56 -8.15 -5.82
N LEU A 165 1.47 -8.59 -7.07
CA LEU A 165 0.37 -8.25 -7.97
C LEU A 165 -0.97 -8.79 -7.45
N GLU A 166 -1.03 -10.07 -7.09
CA GLU A 166 -2.24 -10.70 -6.54
C GLU A 166 -2.69 -10.01 -5.25
N LEU A 167 -1.75 -9.66 -4.37
CA LEU A 167 -2.04 -8.91 -3.15
C LEU A 167 -2.50 -7.47 -3.47
N SER A 168 -1.90 -6.80 -4.46
CA SER A 168 -2.33 -5.47 -4.90
C SER A 168 -3.78 -5.47 -5.40
N GLN A 169 -4.18 -6.51 -6.13
CA GLN A 169 -5.55 -6.71 -6.59
C GLN A 169 -6.49 -7.06 -5.43
N LYS A 170 -6.07 -7.97 -4.53
CA LYS A 170 -6.85 -8.41 -3.37
C LYS A 170 -7.15 -7.27 -2.40
N TYR A 171 -6.17 -6.41 -2.13
CA TYR A 171 -6.26 -5.29 -1.19
C TYR A 171 -6.49 -3.95 -1.89
N ARG A 172 -6.95 -3.96 -3.14
CA ARG A 172 -7.11 -2.77 -3.98
C ARG A 172 -7.87 -1.64 -3.28
N TYR A 173 -9.00 -1.95 -2.64
CA TYR A 173 -9.76 -0.95 -1.92
C TYR A 173 -8.97 -0.35 -0.76
N GLU A 174 -8.35 -1.18 0.07
CA GLU A 174 -7.55 -0.75 1.22
C GLU A 174 -6.34 0.09 0.80
N ILE A 175 -5.71 -0.26 -0.32
CA ILE A 175 -4.61 0.49 -0.91
C ILE A 175 -5.10 1.87 -1.36
N GLY A 176 -6.11 1.93 -2.22
CA GLY A 176 -6.63 3.21 -2.72
C GLY A 176 -7.19 4.11 -1.60
N ALA A 177 -7.86 3.51 -0.62
CA ALA A 177 -8.45 4.21 0.52
C ALA A 177 -7.44 4.57 1.64
N GLY A 178 -6.21 4.06 1.59
CA GLY A 178 -5.17 4.35 2.58
C GLY A 178 -5.38 3.68 3.94
N LEU A 179 -5.87 2.44 3.97
CA LEU A 179 -6.14 1.69 5.20
C LEU A 179 -4.92 0.87 5.69
N HIS A 180 -3.99 1.48 6.41
CA HIS A 180 -2.70 0.85 6.79
C HIS A 180 -2.84 -0.43 7.62
N ASN A 181 -3.85 -0.53 8.49
CA ASN A 181 -3.99 -1.68 9.40
C ASN A 181 -4.77 -2.85 8.79
N SER A 182 -5.26 -2.70 7.56
CA SER A 182 -6.11 -3.70 6.88
C SER A 182 -5.38 -4.47 5.78
N VAL A 183 -4.07 -4.26 5.65
CA VAL A 183 -3.19 -4.87 4.64
C VAL A 183 -1.97 -5.53 5.31
N PRO A 184 -1.38 -6.56 4.67
CA PRO A 184 -0.13 -7.16 5.12
C PRO A 184 1.01 -6.14 5.20
N ARG A 185 1.92 -6.35 6.16
CA ARG A 185 3.16 -5.59 6.25
C ARG A 185 4.23 -6.27 5.41
N ILE A 186 4.55 -5.68 4.27
CA ILE A 186 5.56 -6.17 3.34
C ILE A 186 6.52 -5.03 3.06
N THR A 187 7.78 -5.23 3.43
CA THR A 187 8.82 -4.24 3.14
C THR A 187 9.44 -4.55 1.80
N ILE A 188 9.38 -3.57 0.90
CA ILE A 188 9.97 -3.66 -0.42
C ILE A 188 11.04 -2.59 -0.59
N ARG A 189 11.95 -2.85 -1.52
CA ARG A 189 12.96 -1.93 -2.00
C ARG A 189 12.65 -1.61 -3.46
N TYR A 190 12.92 -0.38 -3.87
CA TYR A 190 12.81 0.07 -5.25
C TYR A 190 13.94 1.05 -5.55
N THR A 191 14.19 1.33 -6.83
CA THR A 191 15.20 2.29 -7.26
C THR A 191 14.60 3.32 -8.21
N GLU A 192 15.20 4.50 -8.20
CA GLU A 192 14.94 5.59 -9.14
C GLU A 192 16.22 5.91 -9.93
N GLU A 193 16.08 6.78 -10.94
CA GLU A 193 17.18 7.17 -11.84
C GLU A 193 18.33 7.93 -11.17
N ASP A 194 18.17 8.35 -9.91
CA ASP A 194 19.24 8.93 -9.10
C ASP A 194 20.26 7.89 -8.61
N GLY A 195 20.03 6.62 -8.97
CA GLY A 195 20.88 5.51 -8.61
C GLY A 195 20.86 5.26 -7.12
N LYS A 196 19.71 5.41 -6.45
CA LYS A 196 19.52 5.11 -5.02
C LYS A 196 18.40 4.13 -4.77
N PHE A 197 18.64 3.23 -3.81
CA PHE A 197 17.58 2.43 -3.24
C PHE A 197 16.69 3.26 -2.32
N ARG A 198 15.40 2.98 -2.37
CA ARG A 198 14.37 3.51 -1.48
C ARG A 198 13.53 2.35 -0.97
N TYR A 199 12.82 2.59 0.13
CA TYR A 199 12.12 1.55 0.86
C TYR A 199 10.72 1.99 1.23
N THR A 200 9.79 1.04 1.28
CA THR A 200 8.46 1.24 1.87
C THR A 200 7.96 -0.07 2.48
N GLY A 201 7.24 0.03 3.61
CA GLY A 201 6.91 -1.11 4.48
C GLY A 201 5.44 -1.52 4.51
N LEU A 202 4.58 -0.72 3.86
CA LEU A 202 3.12 -0.88 3.95
C LEU A 202 2.55 -1.03 2.56
N MET A 203 1.73 -2.06 2.38
CA MET A 203 1.08 -2.36 1.11
C MET A 203 0.21 -1.23 0.57
N ASN A 204 -0.27 -0.31 1.40
CA ASN A 204 -1.03 0.85 0.92
C ASN A 204 -0.15 2.03 0.49
N SER A 205 1.17 1.85 0.42
CA SER A 205 2.13 2.84 -0.08
C SER A 205 2.65 2.48 -1.48
N PHE A 206 2.22 1.36 -2.04
CA PHE A 206 2.61 0.88 -3.36
C PHE A 206 1.55 -0.04 -3.95
N PHE A 207 1.65 -0.33 -5.25
CA PHE A 207 0.88 -1.40 -5.89
C PHE A 207 1.57 -1.83 -7.18
N PHE A 208 1.21 -3.00 -7.68
CA PHE A 208 1.53 -3.46 -9.03
C PHE A 208 0.28 -3.34 -9.91
N HIS A 209 0.44 -2.71 -11.08
CA HIS A 209 -0.57 -2.71 -12.14
C HIS A 209 -0.44 -3.98 -13.00
N SER A 210 0.80 -4.36 -13.29
CA SER A 210 1.20 -5.60 -13.95
C SER A 210 2.51 -6.10 -13.30
N PRO A 211 3.00 -7.32 -13.59
CA PRO A 211 4.25 -7.80 -13.01
C PRO A 211 5.46 -6.87 -13.27
N TYR A 212 5.39 -6.06 -14.33
CA TYR A 212 6.47 -5.16 -14.77
C TYR A 212 6.22 -3.70 -14.37
N GLU A 213 5.03 -3.37 -13.87
CA GLU A 213 4.61 -2.00 -13.62
C GLU A 213 4.31 -1.80 -12.15
N PHE A 214 5.30 -1.23 -11.47
CA PHE A 214 5.32 -1.01 -10.04
C PHE A 214 5.20 0.48 -9.72
N TYR A 215 4.26 0.82 -8.85
CA TYR A 215 3.92 2.19 -8.49
C TYR A 215 4.06 2.42 -7.00
N VAL A 216 4.52 3.60 -6.63
CA VAL A 216 4.61 4.04 -5.23
C VAL A 216 3.87 5.35 -5.02
N PHE A 217 3.22 5.46 -3.86
CA PHE A 217 2.60 6.71 -3.40
C PHE A 217 3.63 7.55 -2.64
N SER A 218 3.53 8.87 -2.74
CA SER A 218 4.26 9.81 -1.90
C SER A 218 3.46 11.08 -1.67
N LYS A 219 3.56 11.63 -0.45
CA LYS A 219 2.96 12.91 -0.08
C LYS A 219 3.85 14.12 -0.41
N GLU A 220 5.06 13.90 -0.92
CA GLU A 220 6.00 14.99 -1.19
C GLU A 220 5.65 15.74 -2.47
N GLU A 221 5.52 17.07 -2.38
CA GLU A 221 5.13 17.94 -3.52
C GLU A 221 6.09 17.89 -4.71
N LYS A 222 7.37 17.54 -4.49
CA LYS A 222 8.36 17.37 -5.57
C LYS A 222 7.94 16.34 -6.63
N TRP A 223 7.02 15.44 -6.31
CA TRP A 223 6.53 14.41 -7.23
C TRP A 223 5.33 14.83 -8.07
N LYS A 224 4.82 16.06 -7.89
CA LYS A 224 3.63 16.56 -8.59
C LYS A 224 3.75 16.48 -10.11
N GLU A 225 4.92 16.78 -10.67
CA GLU A 225 5.15 16.74 -12.13
C GLU A 225 5.26 15.32 -12.69
N ARG A 226 5.56 14.34 -11.83
CA ARG A 226 5.66 12.91 -12.19
C ARG A 226 4.42 12.12 -11.78
N HIS A 227 3.34 12.83 -11.44
CA HIS A 227 2.12 12.20 -10.98
C HIS A 227 1.36 11.51 -12.11
N GLU A 228 1.24 10.19 -12.04
CA GLU A 228 0.54 9.38 -13.04
C GLU A 228 -0.92 9.11 -12.64
N GLY A 229 -1.71 10.14 -12.35
CA GLY A 229 -3.06 9.98 -11.77
C GLY A 229 -4.04 9.12 -12.59
N HIS A 230 -3.82 8.94 -13.90
CA HIS A 230 -4.64 8.07 -14.74
C HIS A 230 -4.61 6.60 -14.29
N ILE A 231 -3.46 6.10 -13.84
CA ILE A 231 -3.32 4.72 -13.36
C ILE A 231 -4.22 4.44 -12.15
N LEU A 232 -4.53 5.47 -11.35
CA LEU A 232 -5.38 5.32 -10.17
C LEU A 232 -6.84 5.09 -10.56
N LEU A 233 -7.28 5.70 -11.65
CA LEU A 233 -8.63 5.48 -12.19
C LEU A 233 -8.76 4.07 -12.77
N ASP A 234 -7.71 3.57 -13.42
CA ASP A 234 -7.68 2.24 -14.00
C ASP A 234 -7.65 1.16 -12.91
N GLU A 235 -6.80 1.32 -11.90
CA GLU A 235 -6.66 0.34 -10.82
C GLU A 235 -7.72 0.45 -9.74
N PHE A 236 -7.98 1.65 -9.21
CA PHE A 236 -8.80 1.83 -8.01
C PHE A 236 -10.22 2.34 -8.32
N HIS A 237 -10.47 2.76 -9.56
CA HIS A 237 -11.69 3.47 -9.95
C HIS A 237 -11.94 4.74 -9.13
N ASP A 238 -10.86 5.32 -8.59
CA ASP A 238 -10.88 6.46 -7.68
C ASP A 238 -9.60 7.29 -7.82
N GLN A 239 -9.70 8.61 -7.58
CA GLN A 239 -8.51 9.47 -7.65
C GLN A 239 -7.55 9.27 -6.47
N CYS A 240 -7.98 8.58 -5.40
CA CYS A 240 -7.18 8.30 -4.21
C CYS A 240 -6.53 9.58 -3.62
N PHE A 241 -7.25 10.70 -3.58
CA PHE A 241 -6.67 12.03 -3.27
C PHE A 241 -5.85 12.08 -1.98
N ASN A 242 -6.18 11.25 -0.99
CA ASN A 242 -5.50 11.22 0.32
C ASN A 242 -4.13 10.51 0.29
N GLN A 243 -3.83 9.77 -0.77
CA GLN A 243 -2.57 9.05 -0.95
C GLN A 243 -1.44 9.90 -1.55
N GLY A 244 -1.77 11.10 -2.05
CA GLY A 244 -0.79 12.02 -2.64
C GLY A 244 -0.48 11.66 -4.10
N TYR A 245 0.80 11.73 -4.46
CA TYR A 245 1.29 11.54 -5.82
C TYR A 245 1.72 10.09 -6.03
N VAL A 246 1.12 9.44 -7.03
CA VAL A 246 1.58 8.15 -7.56
C VAL A 246 2.59 8.34 -8.69
N ARG A 247 3.62 7.50 -8.75
CA ARG A 247 4.59 7.44 -9.85
C ARG A 247 5.09 6.01 -10.05
N ARG A 248 5.42 5.67 -11.29
CA ARG A 248 6.12 4.41 -11.62
C ARG A 248 7.56 4.46 -11.12
N VAL A 249 8.05 3.35 -10.57
CA VAL A 249 9.44 3.17 -10.13
C VAL A 249 9.92 1.75 -10.44
N HIS A 250 11.23 1.53 -10.43
CA HIS A 250 11.79 0.20 -10.69
C HIS A 250 11.80 -0.62 -9.40
N PHE A 251 10.96 -1.65 -9.32
CA PHE A 251 10.94 -2.59 -8.21
C PHE A 251 12.31 -3.27 -8.04
N ALA A 252 12.79 -3.36 -6.80
CA ALA A 252 14.14 -3.83 -6.49
C ALA A 252 14.21 -4.83 -5.33
N GLY A 253 13.14 -5.59 -5.15
CA GLY A 253 13.08 -6.75 -4.26
C GLY A 253 12.29 -6.56 -2.98
N VAL A 254 12.04 -7.67 -2.30
CA VAL A 254 11.31 -7.76 -1.03
C VAL A 254 12.30 -8.07 0.09
N CYS A 255 12.13 -7.43 1.25
CA CYS A 255 12.86 -7.75 2.48
C CYS A 255 12.46 -9.15 2.94
N THR A 256 13.44 -10.02 3.08
CA THR A 256 13.28 -11.39 3.59
C THR A 256 13.36 -11.42 5.12
N PRO A 257 12.94 -12.50 5.80
CA PRO A 257 13.19 -12.66 7.23
C PRO A 257 14.67 -12.87 7.58
N PHE A 258 15.54 -13.10 6.59
CA PHE A 258 16.96 -13.35 6.80
C PHE A 258 17.76 -12.06 6.97
N LYS A 259 18.77 -12.12 7.83
CA LYS A 259 19.68 -11.01 8.13
C LYS A 259 21.10 -11.35 7.71
N ASP A 260 21.84 -10.35 7.27
CA ASP A 260 23.29 -10.50 7.09
C ASP A 260 24.04 -10.44 8.43
N GLU A 261 25.36 -10.66 8.40
CA GLU A 261 26.24 -10.62 9.58
C GLU A 261 26.17 -9.30 10.39
N ARG A 262 25.65 -8.21 9.80
CA ARG A 262 25.51 -6.91 10.48
C ARG A 262 24.10 -6.68 11.01
N GLY A 263 23.19 -7.64 10.82
CA GLY A 263 21.80 -7.56 11.25
C GLY A 263 20.87 -6.88 10.24
N ASP A 264 21.37 -6.50 9.06
CA ASP A 264 20.58 -5.81 8.05
C ASP A 264 19.69 -6.80 7.27
N CYS A 265 18.49 -6.36 6.88
CA CYS A 265 17.58 -7.20 6.09
C CYS A 265 18.20 -7.57 4.74
N ILE A 266 18.20 -8.86 4.39
CA ILE A 266 18.54 -9.33 3.04
C ILE A 266 17.30 -9.19 2.17
N TYR A 267 17.46 -8.61 0.98
CA TYR A 267 16.39 -8.44 0.00
C TYR A 267 16.52 -9.46 -1.13
N THR A 268 15.41 -9.82 -1.78
CA THR A 268 15.50 -10.49 -3.08
C THR A 268 16.27 -9.62 -4.07
N GLY A 269 17.10 -10.25 -4.90
CA GLY A 269 18.07 -9.62 -5.78
C GLY A 269 19.40 -9.25 -5.10
N ASP A 270 19.56 -9.43 -3.79
CA ASP A 270 20.87 -9.32 -3.16
C ASP A 270 21.73 -10.53 -3.53
N ILE A 271 23.01 -10.32 -3.78
CA ILE A 271 24.01 -11.38 -3.95
C ILE A 271 24.66 -11.63 -2.59
N VAL A 272 24.57 -12.86 -2.12
CA VAL A 272 25.07 -13.24 -0.80
C VAL A 272 26.07 -14.37 -0.91
N LYS A 273 27.10 -14.29 -0.06
CA LYS A 273 27.91 -15.44 0.34
C LYS A 273 27.18 -16.12 1.50
N ALA A 274 27.01 -17.45 1.42
CA ALA A 274 26.36 -18.24 2.45
C ALA A 274 26.97 -19.64 2.54
N ASN A 275 26.86 -20.28 3.70
CA ASN A 275 27.24 -21.67 3.91
C ASN A 275 26.01 -22.59 3.83
N PHE A 276 26.11 -23.65 3.03
CA PHE A 276 25.12 -24.72 2.91
C PHE A 276 25.83 -26.07 3.03
N HIS A 277 25.47 -26.86 4.04
CA HIS A 277 26.09 -28.16 4.36
C HIS A 277 27.64 -28.15 4.39
N GLY A 278 28.24 -27.10 4.94
CA GLY A 278 29.69 -26.98 5.06
C GLY A 278 30.40 -26.41 3.83
N SER A 279 29.70 -26.24 2.71
CA SER A 279 30.21 -25.62 1.49
C SER A 279 29.77 -24.17 1.36
N GLU A 280 30.63 -23.34 0.79
CA GLU A 280 30.36 -21.92 0.58
C GLU A 280 29.84 -21.65 -0.84
N TYR A 281 28.81 -20.81 -0.93
CA TYR A 281 28.18 -20.42 -2.19
C TYR A 281 28.05 -18.89 -2.27
N ILE A 282 28.29 -18.33 -3.46
CA ILE A 282 28.01 -16.92 -3.77
C ILE A 282 26.91 -16.88 -4.83
N LEU A 283 25.69 -16.61 -4.39
CA LEU A 283 24.49 -16.74 -5.21
C LEU A 283 23.51 -15.60 -4.94
N PRO A 284 22.69 -15.23 -5.94
CA PRO A 284 21.65 -14.22 -5.75
C PRO A 284 20.43 -14.81 -5.03
N VAL A 285 19.81 -13.97 -4.20
CA VAL A 285 18.62 -14.31 -3.42
C VAL A 285 17.37 -14.10 -4.26
N ALA A 286 16.55 -15.14 -4.37
CA ALA A 286 15.31 -15.16 -5.13
C ALA A 286 14.12 -15.57 -4.24
N ALA A 287 12.91 -15.41 -4.75
CA ALA A 287 11.69 -15.90 -4.11
C ALA A 287 10.95 -16.85 -5.04
N PHE A 288 10.48 -17.97 -4.50
CA PHE A 288 9.53 -18.85 -5.16
C PHE A 288 8.30 -19.01 -4.25
N PRO A 289 7.17 -19.51 -4.76
CA PRO A 289 6.00 -19.74 -3.93
C PRO A 289 6.33 -20.47 -2.62
N GLY A 290 6.14 -19.76 -1.51
CA GLY A 290 6.34 -20.24 -0.14
C GLY A 290 7.77 -20.29 0.38
N ARG A 291 8.81 -19.84 -0.35
CA ARG A 291 10.20 -19.86 0.17
C ARG A 291 11.13 -18.83 -0.46
N TYR A 292 12.10 -18.36 0.32
CA TYR A 292 13.27 -17.61 -0.17
C TYR A 292 14.44 -18.56 -0.40
N VAL A 293 15.18 -18.34 -1.49
CA VAL A 293 16.20 -19.28 -1.96
C VAL A 293 17.44 -18.59 -2.49
N LEU A 294 18.54 -19.31 -2.56
CA LEU A 294 19.67 -18.98 -3.41
C LEU A 294 19.46 -19.65 -4.78
N MET A 295 19.47 -18.84 -5.84
CA MET A 295 19.13 -19.29 -7.20
C MET A 295 20.23 -20.20 -7.77
N LEU A 296 19.83 -21.32 -8.38
CA LEU A 296 20.65 -22.13 -9.27
C LEU A 296 19.89 -22.34 -10.59
N ASP A 297 20.51 -22.97 -11.59
CA ASP A 297 19.89 -23.23 -12.90
C ASP A 297 18.59 -24.05 -12.80
N ASN A 298 18.70 -25.32 -12.39
CA ASN A 298 17.59 -26.28 -12.32
C ASN A 298 17.21 -26.66 -10.88
N HIS A 299 17.72 -25.93 -9.90
CA HIS A 299 17.46 -26.16 -8.49
C HIS A 299 17.56 -24.83 -7.75
N CYS A 300 17.45 -24.86 -6.43
CA CYS A 300 17.67 -23.73 -5.58
C CYS A 300 18.02 -24.24 -4.18
N ILE A 301 18.78 -23.45 -3.44
CA ILE A 301 19.12 -23.78 -2.06
C ILE A 301 18.16 -22.99 -1.15
N PRO A 302 17.32 -23.64 -0.33
CA PRO A 302 16.46 -22.93 0.60
C PRO A 302 17.29 -22.11 1.58
N MET A 303 17.01 -20.81 1.71
CA MET A 303 17.75 -19.96 2.64
C MET A 303 17.60 -20.41 4.10
N SER A 304 16.49 -21.06 4.44
CA SER A 304 16.25 -21.67 5.75
C SER A 304 17.26 -22.74 6.15
N GLU A 305 17.99 -23.31 5.18
CA GLU A 305 19.01 -24.34 5.39
C GLU A 305 20.44 -23.78 5.31
N CYS A 306 20.57 -22.46 5.10
CA CYS A 306 21.84 -21.76 5.00
C CYS A 306 22.23 -21.04 6.30
N SER A 307 23.51 -20.71 6.43
CA SER A 307 24.05 -19.90 7.53
C SER A 307 25.11 -18.91 7.04
N ASN A 308 25.51 -17.96 7.90
CA ASN A 308 26.59 -16.99 7.66
C ASN A 308 26.39 -16.14 6.38
N PHE A 309 25.25 -15.46 6.30
CA PHE A 309 24.96 -14.58 5.16
C PHE A 309 25.83 -13.33 5.20
N ILE A 310 26.61 -13.11 4.15
CA ILE A 310 27.37 -11.89 3.90
C ILE A 310 26.90 -11.32 2.57
N ARG A 311 26.36 -10.10 2.59
CA ARG A 311 25.91 -9.42 1.37
C ARG A 311 27.10 -8.85 0.62
N LEU A 312 27.21 -9.18 -0.67
CA LEU A 312 28.33 -8.78 -1.53
C LEU A 312 27.96 -7.74 -2.59
N GLY A 313 26.67 -7.51 -2.83
CA GLY A 313 26.17 -6.58 -3.85
C GLY A 313 24.73 -6.92 -4.22
N THR A 314 24.25 -6.42 -5.36
CA THR A 314 22.91 -6.72 -5.86
C THR A 314 22.90 -6.97 -7.37
N VAL A 315 21.85 -7.60 -7.89
CA VAL A 315 21.63 -7.83 -9.33
C VAL A 315 21.07 -6.60 -10.08
N PHE A 316 21.01 -5.42 -9.44
CA PHE A 316 20.45 -4.19 -9.99
C PHE A 316 21.53 -3.29 -10.64
N PHE A 317 22.40 -3.90 -11.44
CA PHE A 317 23.32 -3.21 -12.36
C PHE A 317 22.81 -3.34 -13.79
N LYS A 318 23.39 -2.53 -14.70
CA LYS A 318 22.99 -2.44 -16.11
C LYS A 318 21.50 -2.16 -16.30
N LEU A 319 20.94 -1.30 -15.44
CA LEU A 319 19.57 -0.84 -15.58
C LEU A 319 19.45 0.08 -16.80
N ASP A 320 18.42 -0.13 -17.60
CA ASP A 320 18.12 0.70 -18.76
C ASP A 320 17.01 1.72 -18.42
N LYS A 321 17.21 3.00 -18.77
CA LYS A 321 16.24 4.07 -18.56
C LYS A 321 15.15 4.10 -19.63
N GLU A 322 15.48 3.69 -20.84
CA GLU A 322 14.62 3.79 -22.03
C GLU A 322 13.81 2.50 -22.26
N GLN A 323 14.32 1.36 -21.78
CA GLN A 323 13.70 0.03 -21.92
C GLN A 323 13.33 -0.60 -20.58
N ASP A 324 12.92 0.20 -19.60
CA ASP A 324 12.57 -0.25 -18.25
C ASP A 324 11.51 -1.38 -18.24
N TRP A 325 10.54 -1.33 -19.16
CA TRP A 325 9.46 -2.29 -19.34
C TRP A 325 9.90 -3.66 -19.91
N GLN A 326 11.09 -3.75 -20.50
CA GLN A 326 11.65 -5.03 -20.99
C GLN A 326 12.57 -5.69 -19.95
N GLN A 327 12.82 -5.01 -18.82
CA GLN A 327 13.81 -5.51 -17.88
C GLN A 327 13.31 -6.76 -17.14
N PRO A 328 14.18 -7.75 -16.89
CA PRO A 328 13.79 -8.93 -16.15
C PRO A 328 13.33 -8.58 -14.74
N LEU A 329 12.32 -9.32 -14.27
CA LEU A 329 11.94 -9.40 -12.87
C LEU A 329 13.14 -9.82 -12.01
N VAL A 330 13.06 -9.65 -10.70
CA VAL A 330 14.14 -9.94 -9.75
C VAL A 330 14.66 -11.36 -9.92
N ASN A 331 13.79 -12.36 -10.01
CA ASN A 331 14.20 -13.74 -10.28
C ASN A 331 14.90 -13.91 -11.64
N GLY A 332 14.43 -13.21 -12.66
CA GLY A 332 15.07 -13.20 -13.98
C GLY A 332 16.48 -12.61 -13.92
N ARG A 333 16.69 -11.53 -13.17
CA ARG A 333 18.02 -10.95 -12.92
C ARG A 333 18.93 -11.88 -12.13
N CYS A 334 18.38 -12.55 -11.11
CA CYS A 334 19.09 -13.59 -10.37
C CYS A 334 19.57 -14.70 -11.30
N MET A 335 18.70 -15.14 -12.23
CA MET A 335 19.05 -16.15 -13.21
C MET A 335 20.10 -15.65 -14.21
N SER A 336 20.00 -14.40 -14.70
CA SER A 336 21.02 -13.82 -15.58
C SER A 336 22.39 -13.71 -14.92
N PHE A 337 22.46 -13.34 -13.64
CA PHE A 337 23.70 -13.34 -12.88
C PHE A 337 24.26 -14.76 -12.74
N TYR A 338 23.42 -15.73 -12.38
CA TYR A 338 23.86 -17.13 -12.26
C TYR A 338 24.41 -17.64 -13.60
N GLN A 339 23.68 -17.42 -14.69
CA GLN A 339 24.06 -17.83 -16.04
C GLN A 339 25.37 -17.21 -16.49
N SER A 340 25.61 -15.91 -16.22
CA SER A 340 26.84 -15.26 -16.65
C SER A 340 28.08 -15.79 -15.94
N VAL A 341 27.98 -16.12 -14.64
CA VAL A 341 29.10 -16.58 -13.81
C VAL A 341 29.34 -18.09 -13.91
N TYR A 342 28.27 -18.89 -13.85
CA TYR A 342 28.37 -20.34 -13.69
C TYR A 342 27.97 -21.11 -14.94
N GLY A 343 27.35 -20.45 -15.91
CA GLY A 343 26.80 -21.09 -17.10
C GLY A 343 25.61 -22.00 -16.78
N THR A 344 25.01 -22.54 -17.84
CA THR A 344 23.90 -23.51 -17.79
C THR A 344 24.09 -24.57 -18.86
N VAL A 345 23.20 -25.57 -18.88
CA VAL A 345 23.26 -26.64 -19.90
C VAL A 345 23.17 -26.03 -21.30
N GLY A 346 24.26 -26.15 -22.07
CA GLY A 346 24.36 -25.62 -23.44
C GLY A 346 24.76 -24.15 -23.55
N CYS A 347 25.01 -23.46 -22.43
CA CYS A 347 25.45 -22.06 -22.41
C CYS A 347 26.61 -21.89 -21.41
N PRO A 348 27.88 -21.83 -21.85
CA PRO A 348 29.01 -21.67 -20.93
C PRO A 348 29.00 -20.29 -20.25
N PRO A 349 29.71 -20.13 -19.11
CA PRO A 349 29.88 -18.82 -18.47
C PRO A 349 30.37 -17.76 -19.47
N SER A 350 29.78 -16.57 -19.38
CA SER A 350 30.14 -15.43 -20.24
C SER A 350 30.96 -14.37 -19.52
N SER A 351 31.07 -14.44 -18.19
CA SER A 351 31.85 -13.54 -17.34
C SER A 351 32.40 -14.29 -16.12
N THR A 352 33.37 -13.69 -15.45
CA THR A 352 33.88 -14.23 -14.18
C THR A 352 33.07 -13.71 -12.99
N LEU A 353 33.14 -14.44 -11.87
CA LEU A 353 32.53 -13.97 -10.62
C LEU A 353 33.08 -12.60 -10.19
N GLU A 354 34.37 -12.34 -10.37
CA GLU A 354 34.99 -11.06 -10.00
C GLU A 354 34.46 -9.88 -10.82
N GLU A 355 34.28 -10.06 -12.13
CA GLU A 355 33.72 -9.04 -13.02
C GLU A 355 32.25 -8.74 -12.68
N GLU A 356 31.45 -9.76 -12.42
CA GLU A 356 30.05 -9.58 -12.01
C GLU A 356 29.92 -8.96 -10.62
N LEU A 357 30.76 -9.36 -9.66
CA LEU A 357 30.78 -8.74 -8.33
C LEU A 357 31.21 -7.27 -8.37
N THR A 358 32.14 -6.91 -9.26
CA THR A 358 32.54 -5.50 -9.49
C THR A 358 31.32 -4.65 -9.87
N LYS A 359 30.44 -5.18 -10.74
CA LYS A 359 29.20 -4.49 -11.13
C LYS A 359 28.19 -4.49 -9.98
N ALA A 360 28.00 -5.64 -9.33
CA ALA A 360 27.05 -5.82 -8.23
C ALA A 360 27.32 -4.90 -7.04
N GLN A 361 28.60 -4.56 -6.79
CA GLN A 361 28.99 -3.67 -5.71
C GLN A 361 28.66 -2.20 -5.98
N LEU A 362 28.48 -1.82 -7.24
CA LEU A 362 28.19 -0.46 -7.69
C LEU A 362 26.70 -0.31 -8.03
N THR A 363 25.81 -0.77 -7.15
CA THR A 363 24.36 -0.85 -7.40
C THR A 363 23.50 -0.08 -6.39
N PRO A 364 22.34 0.46 -6.82
CA PRO A 364 21.75 0.32 -8.15
C PRO A 364 22.41 1.24 -9.17
N SER A 365 22.54 0.76 -10.41
CA SER A 365 23.25 1.48 -11.46
C SER A 365 22.56 1.37 -12.82
N PHE A 366 22.47 2.52 -13.48
CA PHE A 366 21.93 2.68 -14.83
C PHE A 366 23.02 2.72 -15.93
N TYR A 367 24.24 2.30 -15.60
CA TYR A 367 25.31 2.17 -16.58
C TYR A 367 25.14 0.88 -17.38
N THR A 368 24.90 0.99 -18.68
CA THR A 368 24.69 -0.18 -19.56
C THR A 368 26.00 -0.79 -20.07
N LYS A 369 27.09 0.00 -20.11
CA LYS A 369 28.41 -0.44 -20.62
C LYS A 369 29.36 -0.85 -19.49
N ASP A 370 30.07 -1.97 -19.66
CA ASP A 370 30.96 -2.56 -18.65
C ASP A 370 32.12 -1.63 -18.24
N TRP A 371 32.67 -0.86 -19.18
CA TRP A 371 33.80 0.03 -18.89
C TRP A 371 33.47 1.12 -17.85
N ASN A 372 32.19 1.49 -17.68
CA ASN A 372 31.79 2.45 -16.63
C ASN A 372 32.12 1.90 -15.24
N TYR A 373 31.89 0.62 -15.00
CA TYR A 373 32.12 -0.02 -13.71
C TYR A 373 33.61 -0.17 -13.43
N LEU A 374 34.41 -0.49 -14.46
CA LEU A 374 35.86 -0.54 -14.34
C LEU A 374 36.42 0.83 -13.94
N VAL A 375 35.97 1.91 -14.59
CA VAL A 375 36.39 3.28 -14.24
C VAL A 375 36.03 3.62 -12.79
N LEU A 376 34.82 3.29 -12.33
CA LEU A 376 34.39 3.55 -10.95
C LEU A 376 35.19 2.75 -9.93
N LYS A 377 35.51 1.48 -10.24
CA LYS A 377 36.39 0.64 -9.41
C LYS A 377 37.79 1.24 -9.30
N GLU A 378 38.39 1.66 -10.42
CA GLU A 378 39.72 2.30 -10.43
C GLU A 378 39.74 3.63 -9.68
N LEU A 379 38.62 4.36 -9.68
CA LEU A 379 38.46 5.60 -8.91
C LEU A 379 38.21 5.35 -7.41
N GLY A 380 38.08 4.09 -6.97
CA GLY A 380 37.78 3.74 -5.58
C GLY A 380 36.40 4.19 -5.12
N ILE A 381 35.44 4.31 -6.03
CA ILE A 381 34.07 4.67 -5.69
C ILE A 381 33.39 3.49 -5.00
N GLU A 382 32.93 3.72 -3.77
CA GLU A 382 32.13 2.76 -3.03
C GLU A 382 30.66 3.19 -3.02
N TYR A 383 29.77 2.21 -3.19
CA TYR A 383 28.34 2.44 -3.11
C TYR A 383 27.78 1.95 -1.77
N ASN A 384 27.08 2.82 -1.05
CA ASN A 384 26.42 2.43 0.19
C ASN A 384 24.97 2.01 -0.08
N TRP A 385 24.77 0.71 -0.28
CA TRP A 385 23.44 0.12 -0.48
C TRP A 385 22.54 0.08 0.76
N ARG A 386 22.99 0.66 1.89
CA ARG A 386 22.25 0.67 3.16
C ARG A 386 21.47 1.96 3.41
N HIS A 387 21.70 3.03 2.63
CA HIS A 387 21.14 4.37 2.89
C HIS A 387 20.58 5.07 1.65
#